data_AF-A0A7V1PWG8-F1
#
_entry.id   AF-A0A7V1PWG8-F1
#
_cell.length_a   1.000
_cell.length_b   1.000
_cell.length_c   1.000
_cell.angle_alpha   90.00
_cell.angle_beta   90.00
_cell.angle_gamma   90.00
#
_symmetry.space_group_name_H-M   'P 1'
#
loop_
_entity.id
_entity.type
_entity.pdbx_description
1 polymer ?
#
loop_
_entity_poly.entity_id
_entity_poly.type
_entity_poly.pdbx_seq_one_letter_code
_entity_poly.pdbx_strand_id
1 'polypeptide(L)'
;AVGIAFEYLVPETQIWNRPFVQQLGLSFNNFLTDRRGYSAQLDKTLINILASAIINIKADPLYFWDARFQAIYNRGFDDIRGIATYYDLTRARSTAVFGSLRFLYRKLERPTLQWALSAGYKTFPDISTASDQWQLISNLFYRLGENFDLTVQLQHARFNGDLKNLFGSSETRLQFGLVYSIDQRWNKQFDDRNSLLNLEHGYIP
;
A
#
# COMPACT_ATOMS: atom_id res chain seq x y z
N ALA A 1 -5.23 18.11 -13.97
CA ALA A 1 -4.56 17.41 -12.86
C ALA A 1 -3.17 17.00 -13.33
N VAL A 2 -2.19 17.04 -12.44
CA VAL A 2 -0.79 16.70 -12.66
C VAL A 2 -0.37 15.82 -11.48
N GLY A 3 0.27 14.71 -11.80
CA GLY A 3 0.90 13.80 -10.84
C GLY A 3 2.36 13.62 -11.20
N ILE A 4 3.25 13.72 -10.21
CA ILE A 4 4.68 13.48 -10.36
C ILE A 4 5.10 12.53 -9.25
N ALA A 5 5.86 11.50 -9.60
CA ALA A 5 6.42 10.56 -8.64
C ALA A 5 7.91 10.33 -8.93
N PHE A 6 8.70 10.32 -7.87
CA PHE A 6 10.09 9.90 -7.86
C PHE A 6 10.19 8.65 -7.00
N GLU A 7 10.71 7.58 -7.58
CA GLU A 7 10.79 6.30 -6.92
C GLU A 7 12.14 5.66 -7.15
N TYR A 8 12.79 5.30 -6.05
CA TYR A 8 13.89 4.34 -6.04
C TYR A 8 13.29 2.97 -5.74
N LEU A 9 13.54 2.00 -6.62
CA LEU A 9 13.06 0.62 -6.48
C LEU A 9 14.19 -0.36 -6.79
N VAL A 10 14.44 -1.29 -5.86
CA VAL A 10 15.34 -2.41 -6.07
C VAL A 10 14.65 -3.47 -6.92
N PRO A 11 15.29 -3.99 -7.99
CA PRO A 11 14.73 -5.08 -8.80
C PRO A 11 14.42 -6.32 -7.95
N GLU A 12 13.31 -7.00 -8.24
CA GLU A 12 12.82 -8.14 -7.45
C GLU A 12 13.86 -9.25 -7.27
N THR A 13 14.70 -9.47 -8.28
CA THR A 13 15.78 -10.47 -8.28
C THR A 13 16.89 -10.14 -7.28
N GLN A 14 17.04 -8.87 -6.88
CA GLN A 14 18.11 -8.39 -5.99
C GLN A 14 17.63 -8.03 -4.59
N ILE A 15 16.33 -8.12 -4.30
CA ILE A 15 15.76 -7.74 -2.98
C ILE A 15 16.46 -8.49 -1.83
N TRP A 16 16.87 -9.74 -2.07
CA TRP A 16 17.55 -10.61 -1.11
C TRP A 16 19.02 -10.24 -0.89
N ASN A 17 19.64 -9.62 -1.90
CA ASN A 17 21.06 -9.25 -1.88
C ASN A 17 21.28 -7.83 -1.33
N ARG A 18 20.22 -7.09 -1.03
CA ARG A 18 20.28 -5.75 -0.45
C ARG A 18 19.97 -5.80 1.04
N PRO A 19 20.84 -5.23 1.90
CA PRO A 19 20.72 -5.43 3.33
C PRO A 19 19.53 -4.69 3.95
N PHE A 20 19.07 -3.56 3.38
CA PHE A 20 18.13 -2.69 4.09
C PHE A 20 17.04 -2.03 3.25
N VAL A 21 17.36 -1.20 2.25
CA VAL A 21 16.34 -0.45 1.48
C VAL A 21 15.87 -1.25 0.26
N GLN A 22 14.56 -1.43 0.12
CA GLN A 22 13.95 -1.97 -1.10
C GLN A 22 13.35 -0.86 -1.97
N GLN A 23 12.69 0.11 -1.36
CA GLN A 23 11.97 1.16 -2.08
C GLN A 23 11.94 2.45 -1.27
N LEU A 24 12.09 3.58 -1.96
CA LEU A 24 11.78 4.92 -1.44
C LEU A 24 10.99 5.66 -2.51
N GLY A 25 9.83 6.18 -2.15
CA GLY A 25 8.95 6.91 -3.06
C GLY A 25 8.57 8.27 -2.49
N LEU A 26 8.55 9.28 -3.34
CA LEU A 26 7.94 10.57 -3.08
C LEU A 26 7.04 10.91 -4.28
N SER A 27 5.77 11.17 -4.02
CA SER A 27 4.84 11.57 -5.06
C SER A 27 4.02 12.79 -4.66
N PHE A 28 3.62 13.53 -5.66
CA PHE A 28 2.79 14.72 -5.59
C PHE A 28 1.66 14.55 -6.58
N ASN A 29 0.44 14.79 -6.14
CA ASN A 29 -0.74 14.76 -7.01
C ASN A 29 -1.63 15.96 -6.71
N ASN A 30 -2.21 16.55 -7.74
CA ASN A 30 -3.19 17.61 -7.57
C ASN A 30 -4.52 17.34 -8.30
N PHE A 31 -5.61 17.80 -7.71
CA PHE A 31 -6.95 17.70 -8.27
C PHE A 31 -7.53 19.10 -8.43
N LEU A 32 -7.92 19.42 -9.65
CA LEU A 32 -8.57 20.70 -9.96
C LEU A 32 -10.03 20.60 -9.51
N THR A 33 -10.46 21.56 -8.70
CA THR A 33 -11.87 21.67 -8.26
C THR A 33 -12.44 22.98 -8.78
N ASP A 34 -13.74 23.00 -9.07
CA ASP A 34 -14.43 24.25 -9.37
C ASP A 34 -14.92 24.88 -8.06
N ARG A 35 -14.31 26.02 -7.68
CA ARG A 35 -14.70 26.79 -6.49
C ARG A 35 -15.01 28.22 -6.90
N ARG A 36 -16.28 28.60 -6.71
CA ARG A 36 -16.75 29.97 -6.90
C ARG A 36 -16.22 30.85 -5.75
N GLY A 37 -15.84 32.08 -6.06
CA GLY A 37 -15.34 33.06 -5.08
C GLY A 37 -13.82 33.08 -4.83
N TYR A 38 -13.08 32.11 -5.36
CA TYR A 38 -11.61 32.11 -5.32
C TYR A 38 -11.05 32.51 -6.69
N SER A 39 -10.03 33.36 -6.73
CA SER A 39 -9.39 33.81 -7.97
C SER A 39 -8.10 33.03 -8.26
N ALA A 40 -7.34 32.66 -7.24
CA ALA A 40 -6.10 31.92 -7.40
C ALA A 40 -6.35 30.43 -7.69
N GLN A 41 -5.63 29.88 -8.67
CA GLN A 41 -5.77 28.49 -9.09
C GLN A 41 -5.33 27.50 -8.00
N LEU A 42 -4.37 27.89 -7.16
CA LEU A 42 -3.88 27.07 -6.04
C LEU A 42 -4.98 26.85 -4.98
N ASP A 43 -5.79 27.85 -4.68
CA ASP A 43 -6.87 27.76 -3.69
C ASP A 43 -8.05 26.92 -4.19
N LYS A 44 -8.09 26.65 -5.49
CA LYS A 44 -9.05 25.75 -6.15
C LYS A 44 -8.50 24.33 -6.32
N THR A 45 -7.30 24.06 -5.84
CA THR A 45 -6.62 22.80 -6.12
C THR A 45 -6.40 22.02 -4.83
N LEU A 46 -6.87 20.78 -4.80
CA LEU A 46 -6.50 19.84 -3.74
C LEU A 46 -5.11 19.28 -4.05
N ILE A 47 -4.23 19.29 -3.05
CA ILE A 47 -2.85 18.84 -3.17
C ILE A 47 -2.62 17.67 -2.22
N ASN A 48 -2.05 16.59 -2.75
CA ASN A 48 -1.61 15.43 -1.99
C ASN A 48 -0.11 15.22 -2.19
N ILE A 49 0.59 15.02 -1.09
CA ILE A 49 2.00 14.62 -1.06
C ILE A 49 2.04 13.25 -0.37
N LEU A 50 2.66 12.28 -1.01
CA LEU A 50 2.80 10.93 -0.47
C LEU A 50 4.28 10.57 -0.40
N ALA A 51 4.73 10.08 0.74
CA ALA A 51 6.03 9.49 0.92
C ALA A 51 5.87 8.01 1.26
N SER A 52 6.69 7.14 0.70
CA SER A 52 6.65 5.71 0.97
C SER A 52 8.06 5.14 1.12
N ALA A 53 8.19 4.11 1.95
CA ALA A 53 9.42 3.38 2.14
C ALA A 53 9.14 1.90 2.34
N ILE A 54 9.98 1.04 1.77
CA ILE A 54 10.00 -0.39 2.07
C ILE A 54 11.41 -0.77 2.48
N ILE A 55 11.51 -1.44 3.62
CA ILE A 55 12.78 -1.89 4.20
C ILE A 55 12.75 -3.39 4.47
N ASN A 56 13.87 -4.05 4.21
CA ASN A 56 14.17 -5.40 4.64
C ASN A 56 14.45 -5.40 6.15
N ILE A 57 13.71 -6.19 6.90
CA ILE A 57 14.06 -6.54 8.28
C ILE A 57 14.92 -7.80 8.26
N LYS A 58 14.50 -8.79 7.48
CA LYS A 58 15.24 -10.03 7.26
C LYS A 58 15.16 -10.41 5.79
N ALA A 59 16.27 -10.24 5.08
CA ALA A 59 16.40 -10.54 3.65
C ALA A 59 16.72 -12.02 3.37
N ASP A 60 15.91 -12.94 3.94
CA ASP A 60 16.06 -14.38 3.75
C ASP A 60 15.10 -14.86 2.65
N PRO A 61 15.58 -15.54 1.60
CA PRO A 61 14.77 -15.96 0.45
C PRO A 61 13.64 -16.93 0.81
N LEU A 62 13.77 -17.65 1.92
CA LEU A 62 12.79 -18.60 2.41
C LEU A 62 11.85 -17.97 3.44
N TYR A 63 12.40 -17.20 4.39
CA TYR A 63 11.68 -16.58 5.50
C TYR A 63 11.86 -15.05 5.51
N PHE A 64 11.12 -14.39 4.64
CA PHE A 64 11.29 -12.97 4.38
C PHE A 64 10.49 -12.11 5.36
N TRP A 65 11.12 -11.04 5.84
CA TRP A 65 10.46 -10.00 6.61
C TRP A 65 10.73 -8.64 5.99
N ASP A 66 9.66 -7.91 5.67
CA ASP A 66 9.73 -6.51 5.27
C ASP A 66 8.84 -5.62 6.15
N ALA A 67 9.27 -4.38 6.32
CA ALA A 67 8.44 -3.32 6.83
C ALA A 67 8.15 -2.32 5.71
N ARG A 68 6.92 -1.87 5.67
CA ARG A 68 6.39 -0.91 4.70
C ARG A 68 5.85 0.28 5.46
N PHE A 69 6.16 1.47 4.99
CA PHE A 69 5.69 2.71 5.56
C PHE A 69 5.16 3.62 4.45
N GLN A 70 4.08 4.32 4.75
CA GLN A 70 3.52 5.34 3.88
C GLN A 70 3.01 6.50 4.74
N ALA A 71 3.33 7.72 4.32
CA ALA A 71 2.76 8.94 4.86
C ALA A 71 2.09 9.71 3.73
N ILE A 72 0.91 10.25 4.00
CA ILE A 72 0.12 11.03 3.06
C ILE A 72 -0.24 12.34 3.76
N TYR A 73 0.13 13.44 3.14
CA TYR A 73 -0.32 14.77 3.53
C TYR A 73 -1.25 15.31 2.45
N ASN A 74 -2.48 15.60 2.84
CA ASN A 74 -3.46 16.30 2.01
C ASN A 74 -3.60 17.72 2.56
N ARG A 75 -3.29 18.72 1.73
CA ARG A 75 -3.41 20.13 2.10
C ARG A 75 -4.85 20.52 2.40
N GLY A 76 -5.82 19.92 1.74
CA GLY A 76 -7.23 20.27 1.84
C GLY A 76 -7.50 21.75 1.54
N PHE A 77 -8.63 22.24 2.04
CA PHE A 77 -8.97 23.66 2.02
C PHE A 77 -9.18 24.21 3.44
N ASP A 78 -8.69 25.42 3.69
CA ASP A 78 -8.64 26.04 5.02
C ASP A 78 -10.02 26.50 5.55
N ASP A 79 -11.04 26.56 4.67
CA ASP A 79 -12.42 26.91 5.03
C ASP A 79 -13.22 25.73 5.61
N ILE A 80 -12.72 24.50 5.47
CA ILE A 80 -13.38 23.31 6.02
C ILE A 80 -13.01 23.19 7.50
N ARG A 81 -13.94 23.63 8.37
CA ARG A 81 -13.78 23.62 9.83
C ARG A 81 -14.52 22.48 10.54
N GLY A 82 -15.34 21.72 9.81
CA GLY A 82 -16.12 20.60 10.33
C GLY A 82 -16.30 19.54 9.24
N ILE A 83 -16.44 18.28 9.64
CA ILE A 83 -16.81 17.18 8.74
C ILE A 83 -18.24 16.74 9.05
N ALA A 84 -19.21 17.21 8.26
CA ALA A 84 -20.58 16.73 8.34
C ALA A 84 -20.90 15.69 7.25
N THR A 85 -20.19 15.76 6.12
CA THR A 85 -20.44 14.92 4.95
C THR A 85 -19.16 14.28 4.41
N TYR A 86 -19.31 13.25 3.56
CA TYR A 86 -18.19 12.67 2.81
C TYR A 86 -17.51 13.69 1.89
N TYR A 87 -18.25 14.71 1.42
CA TYR A 87 -17.68 15.76 0.59
C TYR A 87 -16.69 16.62 1.39
N ASP A 88 -17.06 17.01 2.62
CA ASP A 88 -16.18 17.75 3.53
C ASP A 88 -14.94 16.92 3.89
N LEU A 89 -15.13 15.63 4.16
CA LEU A 89 -14.05 14.68 4.49
C LEU A 89 -12.94 14.64 3.43
N THR A 90 -13.32 14.61 2.14
CA THR A 90 -12.35 14.55 1.02
C THR A 90 -11.59 15.85 0.78
N ARG A 91 -12.16 16.98 1.25
CA ARG A 91 -11.64 18.33 1.06
C ARG A 91 -10.94 18.88 2.30
N ALA A 92 -11.14 18.26 3.46
CA ALA A 92 -10.48 18.63 4.70
C ALA A 92 -8.99 18.35 4.64
N ARG A 93 -8.20 19.22 5.27
CA ARG A 93 -6.78 18.99 5.46
C ARG A 93 -6.58 17.76 6.32
N SER A 94 -5.67 16.87 5.91
CA SER A 94 -5.40 15.66 6.68
C SER A 94 -3.98 15.18 6.54
N THR A 95 -3.48 14.55 7.60
CA THR A 95 -2.22 13.82 7.59
C THR A 95 -2.52 12.38 7.97
N ALA A 96 -2.10 11.44 7.14
CA ALA A 96 -2.23 10.02 7.38
C ALA A 96 -0.85 9.36 7.36
N VAL A 97 -0.66 8.39 8.25
CA VAL A 97 0.50 7.51 8.28
C VAL A 97 0.02 6.08 8.36
N PHE A 98 0.72 5.18 7.67
CA PHE A 98 0.41 3.77 7.62
C PHE A 98 1.70 2.97 7.65
N GLY A 99 1.77 1.98 8.53
CA GLY A 99 2.88 1.06 8.67
C GLY A 99 2.40 -0.37 8.53
N SER A 100 3.23 -1.25 7.95
CA SER A 100 2.95 -2.67 7.86
C SER A 100 4.21 -3.48 8.07
N LEU A 101 4.09 -4.53 8.86
CA LEU A 101 5.08 -5.60 8.98
C LEU A 101 4.56 -6.82 8.21
N ARG A 102 5.36 -7.35 7.30
CA ARG A 102 4.99 -8.52 6.50
C ARG A 102 5.98 -9.64 6.71
N PHE A 103 5.44 -10.82 6.93
CA PHE A 103 6.14 -12.08 6.85
C PHE A 103 5.73 -12.82 5.58
N LEU A 104 6.72 -13.33 4.85
CA LEU A 104 6.51 -14.11 3.64
C LEU A 104 7.37 -15.38 3.70
N TYR A 105 6.69 -16.52 3.70
CA TYR A 105 7.31 -17.83 3.55
C TYR A 105 7.17 -18.33 2.12
N ARG A 106 8.29 -18.70 1.52
CA ARG A 106 8.36 -19.25 0.17
C ARG A 106 8.80 -20.71 0.23
N LYS A 107 8.21 -21.57 -0.58
CA LYS A 107 8.67 -22.95 -0.79
C LYS A 107 8.88 -23.13 -2.28
N LEU A 108 10.05 -23.65 -2.68
CA LEU A 108 10.44 -23.78 -4.09
C LEU A 108 10.28 -22.44 -4.84
N GLU A 109 10.75 -21.35 -4.22
CA GLU A 109 10.65 -19.98 -4.73
C GLU A 109 9.22 -19.45 -4.92
N ARG A 110 8.17 -20.18 -4.55
CA ARG A 110 6.77 -19.72 -4.64
C ARG A 110 6.25 -19.25 -3.28
N PRO A 111 5.63 -18.06 -3.20
CA PRO A 111 4.89 -17.62 -2.00
C PRO A 111 3.89 -18.70 -1.56
N THR A 112 4.08 -19.25 -0.36
CA THR A 112 3.21 -20.30 0.19
C THR A 112 2.35 -19.76 1.33
N LEU A 113 2.93 -18.91 2.17
CA LEU A 113 2.23 -18.27 3.28
C LEU A 113 2.69 -16.82 3.36
N GLN A 114 1.76 -15.89 3.41
CA GLN A 114 2.03 -14.48 3.67
C GLN A 114 1.14 -14.01 4.80
N TRP A 115 1.75 -13.41 5.82
CA TRP A 115 1.03 -12.75 6.90
C TRP A 115 1.48 -11.30 6.98
N ALA A 116 0.55 -10.38 7.18
CA ALA A 116 0.87 -8.98 7.39
C ALA A 116 0.05 -8.42 8.55
N LEU A 117 0.71 -7.60 9.37
CA LEU A 117 0.08 -6.79 10.39
C LEU A 117 0.35 -5.33 10.07
N SER A 118 -0.72 -4.54 9.94
CA SER A 118 -0.65 -3.16 9.52
C SER A 118 -1.43 -2.26 10.45
N ALA A 119 -0.93 -1.06 10.68
CA ALA A 119 -1.59 -0.04 11.48
C ALA A 119 -1.54 1.31 10.76
N GLY A 120 -2.63 2.06 10.85
CA GLY A 120 -2.76 3.38 10.26
C GLY A 120 -3.32 4.39 11.25
N TYR A 121 -2.89 5.63 11.11
CA TYR A 121 -3.43 6.77 11.84
C TYR A 121 -3.66 7.93 10.88
N LYS A 122 -4.82 8.58 10.97
CA LYS A 122 -5.18 9.75 10.19
C LYS A 122 -5.77 10.82 11.10
N THR A 123 -5.28 12.04 10.97
CA THR A 123 -5.74 13.18 11.75
C THR A 123 -6.12 14.35 10.85
N PHE A 124 -7.06 15.17 11.31
CA PHE A 124 -7.58 16.35 10.63
C PHE A 124 -7.36 17.59 11.52
N PRO A 125 -6.21 18.27 11.38
CA PRO A 125 -5.77 19.27 12.36
C PRO A 125 -6.59 20.57 12.36
N ASP A 126 -7.19 20.94 11.22
CA ASP A 126 -7.85 22.25 11.06
C ASP A 126 -9.36 22.23 11.40
N ILE A 127 -9.85 21.09 11.89
CA ILE A 127 -11.24 20.86 12.28
C ILE A 127 -11.46 21.30 13.72
N SER A 128 -12.60 21.95 13.98
CA SER A 128 -12.96 22.47 15.32
C SER A 128 -13.07 21.36 16.36
N THR A 129 -13.60 20.21 15.97
CA THR A 129 -13.63 18.99 16.77
C THR A 129 -12.39 18.18 16.45
N ALA A 130 -11.56 17.86 17.45
CA ALA A 130 -10.42 16.96 17.28
C ALA A 130 -10.89 15.63 16.67
N SER A 131 -10.63 15.46 15.37
CA SER A 131 -11.15 14.37 14.55
C SER A 131 -9.99 13.55 14.02
N ASP A 132 -9.97 12.29 14.42
CA ASP A 132 -8.93 11.35 14.05
C ASP A 132 -9.47 9.93 13.92
N GLN A 133 -8.71 9.11 13.21
CA GLN A 133 -9.01 7.72 12.92
C GLN A 133 -7.75 6.90 13.12
N TRP A 134 -7.89 5.75 13.78
CA TRP A 134 -6.89 4.70 13.71
C TRP A 134 -7.48 3.42 13.15
N GLN A 135 -6.61 2.62 12.55
CA GLN A 135 -6.99 1.36 11.92
C GLN A 135 -5.90 0.32 12.16
N LEU A 136 -6.32 -0.90 12.44
CA LEU A 136 -5.48 -2.09 12.52
C LEU A 136 -5.99 -3.11 11.50
N ILE A 137 -5.08 -3.71 10.74
CA ILE A 137 -5.41 -4.70 9.71
C ILE A 137 -4.46 -5.88 9.89
N SER A 138 -4.99 -7.09 9.94
CA SER A 138 -4.21 -8.31 9.81
C SER A 138 -4.68 -9.09 8.60
N ASN A 139 -3.73 -9.47 7.75
CA ASN A 139 -3.97 -10.22 6.53
C ASN A 139 -3.23 -11.55 6.59
N LEU A 140 -3.87 -12.62 6.13
CA LEU A 140 -3.28 -13.93 5.96
C LEU A 140 -3.61 -14.42 4.55
N PHE A 141 -2.60 -14.86 3.82
CA PHE A 141 -2.74 -15.54 2.53
C PHE A 141 -2.05 -16.89 2.61
N TYR A 142 -2.75 -17.93 2.21
CA TYR A 142 -2.22 -19.28 2.18
C TYR A 142 -2.48 -19.93 0.81
N ARG A 143 -1.43 -20.46 0.21
CA ARG A 143 -1.49 -21.14 -1.07
C ARG A 143 -1.98 -22.57 -0.91
N LEU A 144 -3.11 -22.88 -1.52
CA LEU A 144 -3.72 -24.22 -1.50
C LEU A 144 -3.20 -25.12 -2.63
N GLY A 145 -2.78 -24.53 -3.75
CA GLY A 145 -2.30 -25.27 -4.92
C GLY A 145 -1.53 -24.38 -5.89
N GLU A 146 -1.38 -24.81 -7.13
CA GLU A 146 -0.63 -24.04 -8.13
C GLU A 146 -1.25 -22.65 -8.36
N ASN A 147 -2.58 -22.56 -8.41
CA ASN A 147 -3.32 -21.38 -8.84
C ASN A 147 -4.35 -20.88 -7.83
N PHE A 148 -4.47 -21.52 -6.66
CA PHE A 148 -5.49 -21.19 -5.66
C PHE A 148 -4.84 -20.68 -4.38
N ASP A 149 -5.27 -19.50 -3.95
CA ASP A 149 -4.87 -18.88 -2.69
C ASP A 149 -6.12 -18.59 -1.84
N LEU A 150 -6.06 -18.94 -0.56
CA LEU A 150 -7.06 -18.55 0.44
C LEU A 150 -6.61 -17.28 1.15
N THR A 151 -7.50 -16.33 1.34
CA THR A 151 -7.23 -15.08 2.07
C THR A 151 -8.19 -14.87 3.22
N VAL A 152 -7.66 -14.38 4.34
CA VAL A 152 -8.43 -13.91 5.50
C VAL A 152 -7.91 -12.53 5.88
N GLN A 153 -8.82 -11.59 6.07
CA GLN A 153 -8.51 -10.24 6.53
C GLN A 153 -9.39 -9.89 7.73
N LEU A 154 -8.75 -9.42 8.80
CA LEU A 154 -9.39 -8.78 9.94
C LEU A 154 -9.00 -7.31 9.96
N GLN A 155 -9.99 -6.43 9.94
CA GLN A 155 -9.82 -4.99 10.05
C GLN A 155 -10.59 -4.48 11.26
N HIS A 156 -9.97 -3.63 12.05
CA HIS A 156 -10.64 -2.86 13.08
C HIS A 156 -10.27 -1.39 12.94
N ALA A 157 -11.26 -0.51 12.93
CA ALA A 157 -11.08 0.93 12.86
C ALA A 157 -11.88 1.62 13.97
N ARG A 158 -11.34 2.71 14.49
CA ARG A 158 -12.02 3.59 15.44
C ARG A 158 -11.98 5.02 14.94
N PHE A 159 -13.08 5.72 15.13
CA PHE A 159 -13.29 7.07 14.65
C PHE A 159 -13.66 7.97 15.83
N ASN A 160 -13.02 9.14 15.93
CA ASN A 160 -13.35 10.14 16.94
C ASN A 160 -13.77 11.47 16.28
N GLY A 161 -14.29 12.37 17.10
CA GLY A 161 -14.76 13.69 16.67
C GLY A 161 -15.87 13.58 15.63
N ASP A 162 -15.78 14.40 14.60
CA ASP A 162 -16.79 14.50 13.54
C ASP A 162 -16.91 13.20 12.72
N LEU A 163 -15.83 12.41 12.64
CA LEU A 163 -15.81 11.13 11.94
C LEU A 163 -16.76 10.10 12.58
N LYS A 164 -17.01 10.21 13.89
CA LYS A 164 -17.94 9.34 14.60
C LYS A 164 -19.37 9.49 14.09
N ASN A 165 -19.75 10.69 13.64
CA ASN A 165 -21.07 10.94 13.08
C ASN A 165 -21.25 10.31 11.69
N LEU A 166 -20.15 10.16 10.93
CA LEU A 166 -20.15 9.56 9.60
C LEU A 166 -20.04 8.03 9.63
N PHE A 167 -19.17 7.48 10.49
CA PHE A 167 -18.77 6.08 10.45
C PHE A 167 -19.17 5.29 11.72
N GLY A 168 -19.74 5.95 12.73
CA GLY A 168 -19.91 5.38 14.06
C GLY A 168 -18.61 5.41 14.89
N SER A 169 -18.64 4.89 16.12
CA SER A 169 -17.47 4.93 17.00
C SER A 169 -16.35 4.00 16.55
N SER A 170 -16.70 2.84 16.01
CA SER A 170 -15.77 1.79 15.63
C SER A 170 -16.41 0.82 14.65
N GLU A 171 -15.62 0.25 13.77
CA GLU A 171 -16.02 -0.78 12.83
C GLU A 171 -15.03 -1.95 12.90
N THR A 172 -15.55 -3.17 13.04
CA THR A 172 -14.77 -4.41 12.88
C THR A 172 -15.28 -5.16 11.67
N ARG A 173 -14.38 -5.54 10.78
CA ARG A 173 -14.70 -6.27 9.55
C ARG A 173 -13.84 -7.50 9.43
N LEU A 174 -14.48 -8.64 9.18
CA LEU A 174 -13.84 -9.91 8.89
C LEU A 174 -14.18 -10.31 7.46
N GLN A 175 -13.17 -10.63 6.66
CA GLN A 175 -13.33 -11.00 5.25
C GLN A 175 -12.60 -12.30 4.97
N PHE A 176 -13.20 -13.09 4.09
CA PHE A 176 -12.64 -14.33 3.56
C PHE A 176 -12.68 -14.26 2.04
N GLY A 177 -11.67 -14.82 1.38
CA GLY A 177 -11.62 -14.87 -0.06
C GLY A 177 -10.92 -16.12 -0.56
N LEU A 178 -11.31 -16.55 -1.75
CA LEU A 178 -10.61 -17.55 -2.54
C LEU A 178 -10.19 -16.85 -3.83
N VAL A 179 -8.90 -16.87 -4.12
CA VAL A 179 -8.30 -16.24 -5.29
C VAL A 179 -7.83 -17.34 -6.23
N TYR A 180 -8.24 -17.24 -7.50
CA TYR A 180 -7.72 -18.08 -8.57
C TYR A 180 -6.88 -17.23 -9.52
N SER A 181 -5.62 -17.62 -9.70
CA SER A 181 -4.64 -16.90 -10.53
C SER A 181 -4.30 -17.71 -11.77
N ILE A 182 -4.30 -17.07 -12.94
CA ILE A 182 -3.87 -17.69 -14.20
C ILE A 182 -2.61 -16.97 -14.67
N ASP A 183 -1.48 -17.67 -14.63
CA ASP A 183 -0.22 -17.15 -15.14
C ASP A 183 0.11 -17.82 -16.48
N GLN A 184 0.27 -17.02 -17.54
CA GLN A 184 0.68 -17.50 -18.86
C GLN A 184 1.99 -16.82 -19.29
N ARG A 185 3.05 -17.62 -19.47
CA ARG A 185 4.35 -17.14 -19.97
C ARG A 185 4.42 -17.31 -21.48
N TRP A 186 4.55 -16.20 -22.20
CA TRP A 186 4.60 -16.18 -23.68
C TRP A 186 6.02 -16.19 -24.26
N ASN A 187 7.04 -15.89 -23.43
CA ASN A 187 8.45 -15.93 -23.84
C ASN A 187 9.21 -17.04 -23.09
N LYS A 188 9.59 -18.09 -23.82
CA LYS A 188 10.68 -19.01 -23.46
C LYS A 188 11.94 -18.57 -24.21
N GLN A 189 12.60 -17.50 -23.73
CA GLN A 189 13.82 -17.00 -24.40
C GLN A 189 15.06 -17.83 -24.03
N PHE A 190 14.99 -18.60 -22.95
CA PHE A 190 15.96 -19.64 -22.64
C PHE A 190 15.43 -20.97 -23.14
N ASP A 191 16.22 -21.58 -24.01
CA ASP A 191 15.92 -22.84 -24.66
C ASP A 191 15.90 -23.99 -23.63
N ASP A 192 15.15 -25.05 -23.90
CA ASP A 192 14.93 -26.13 -22.92
C ASP A 192 16.25 -26.89 -22.64
N ARG A 193 16.31 -27.73 -21.58
CA ARG A 193 17.52 -28.51 -21.21
C ARG A 193 18.04 -29.44 -22.32
N ASN A 194 17.20 -29.71 -23.32
CA ASN A 194 17.52 -30.51 -24.52
C ASN A 194 17.94 -29.65 -25.72
N SER A 195 18.06 -28.34 -25.55
CA SER A 195 18.62 -27.44 -26.55
C SER A 195 20.07 -27.78 -26.84
N LEU A 196 20.44 -27.76 -28.12
CA LEU A 196 21.83 -27.92 -28.58
C LEU A 196 22.79 -26.97 -27.86
N LEU A 197 22.38 -25.70 -27.65
CA LEU A 197 23.19 -24.70 -26.93
C LEU A 197 23.44 -25.08 -25.46
N ASN A 198 22.49 -25.74 -24.82
CA ASN A 198 22.63 -26.16 -23.43
C ASN A 198 23.41 -27.48 -23.31
N LEU A 199 23.27 -28.38 -24.29
CA LEU A 199 24.06 -29.60 -24.42
C LEU A 199 25.54 -29.32 -24.75
N GLU A 200 25.83 -28.29 -25.55
CA GLU A 200 27.20 -27.94 -25.94
C GLU A 200 27.95 -27.07 -24.91
N HIS A 201 27.23 -26.23 -24.16
CA HIS A 201 27.86 -25.21 -23.32
C HIS A 201 27.44 -25.22 -21.85
N GLY A 202 26.53 -26.11 -21.44
CA GLY A 202 26.21 -26.36 -20.04
C GLY A 202 25.68 -25.14 -19.28
N TYR A 203 24.85 -24.32 -19.93
CA TYR A 203 24.35 -23.07 -19.37
C TYR A 203 23.37 -23.24 -18.20
N ILE A 204 22.79 -24.44 -18.01
CA ILE A 204 21.89 -24.75 -16.90
C ILE A 204 22.33 -26.07 -16.24
N PRO A 205 22.81 -26.07 -14.97
CA PRO A 205 23.15 -27.28 -14.24
C PRO A 205 21.96 -28.24 -14.08
#